data_AF-A0A7J7NCY1-F1
#
_entry.id   AF-A0A7J7NCY1-F1
#
_cell.length_a   1.000
_cell.length_b   1.000
_cell.length_c   1.000
_cell.angle_alpha   90.00
_cell.angle_beta   90.00
_cell.angle_gamma   90.00
#
_symmetry.space_group_name_H-M   'P 1'
#
loop_
_entity.id
_entity.type
_entity.pdbx_description
1 polymer ?
#
loop_
_entity_poly.entity_id
_entity_poly.type
_entity_poly.pdbx_seq_one_letter_code
_entity_poly.pdbx_strand_id
1 'polypeptide(L)'
;MQEVEEEEDLPYPSRIFLGIRFFLHGFVPLQESEVRSKLVAGGGVDVGKYGPVCTHIIVDKILYDDSVCVAARSDGKTVITALWVDYSLDVGMTFDPSLVRFLLCS
;
A
#
# COMPACT_ATOMS: atom_id res chain seq x y z
N MET A 1 35.31 -22.96 -20.54
CA MET A 1 34.70 -22.93 -19.20
C MET A 1 33.65 -21.84 -19.24
N GLN A 2 32.38 -22.24 -19.33
CA GLN A 2 31.26 -21.36 -19.00
C GLN A 2 31.22 -21.32 -17.48
N GLU A 3 31.42 -20.16 -16.90
CA GLU A 3 31.13 -19.91 -15.49
C GLU A 3 29.75 -19.24 -15.46
N VAL A 4 28.81 -19.97 -14.88
CA VAL A 4 27.38 -19.66 -14.83
C VAL A 4 27.10 -19.01 -13.48
N GLU A 5 26.53 -17.81 -13.55
CA GLU A 5 25.54 -17.21 -12.65
C GLU A 5 25.61 -17.54 -11.15
N GLU A 6 26.09 -16.56 -10.38
CA GLU A 6 25.49 -16.17 -9.09
C GLU A 6 25.54 -14.64 -9.02
N GLU A 7 24.72 -14.00 -9.85
CA GLU A 7 24.26 -12.64 -9.58
C GLU A 7 23.24 -12.80 -8.46
N GLU A 8 23.65 -12.51 -7.21
CA GLU A 8 22.71 -12.44 -6.09
C GLU A 8 21.62 -11.45 -6.47
N ASP A 9 20.47 -12.01 -6.85
CA ASP A 9 19.27 -11.36 -7.35
C ASP A 9 18.68 -10.53 -6.20
N LEU A 10 19.34 -9.41 -5.89
CA LEU A 10 18.79 -8.36 -5.05
C LEU A 10 17.47 -8.02 -5.73
N PRO A 11 16.30 -8.32 -5.11
CA PRO A 11 15.04 -8.18 -5.79
C PRO A 11 14.98 -6.72 -6.21
N TYR A 12 15.03 -6.47 -7.52
CA TYR A 12 14.63 -5.21 -8.12
C TYR A 12 13.45 -4.73 -7.30
N PRO A 13 13.42 -3.48 -6.78
CA PRO A 13 12.33 -3.01 -5.93
C PRO A 13 11.05 -3.45 -6.59
N SER A 14 10.46 -4.50 -6.02
CA SER A 14 9.52 -5.30 -6.75
C SER A 14 8.38 -4.32 -6.94
N ARG A 15 8.08 -4.02 -8.21
CA ARG A 15 7.16 -2.93 -8.61
C ARG A 15 5.71 -3.31 -8.28
N ILE A 16 5.55 -3.93 -7.12
CA ILE A 16 4.35 -4.43 -6.48
C ILE A 16 3.35 -3.29 -6.49
N PHE A 17 3.75 -2.09 -6.04
CA PHE A 17 2.85 -0.95 -5.92
C PHE A 17 2.79 -0.07 -7.18
N LEU A 18 3.17 -0.58 -8.35
CA LEU A 18 3.11 0.20 -9.59
C LEU A 18 1.68 0.62 -9.91
N GLY A 19 1.48 1.91 -10.20
CA GLY A 19 0.15 2.48 -10.48
C GLY A 19 -0.66 2.82 -9.22
N ILE A 20 -0.16 2.49 -8.03
CA ILE A 20 -0.76 2.91 -6.78
C ILE A 20 -0.36 4.37 -6.49
N ARG A 21 -1.38 5.21 -6.34
CA ARG A 21 -1.25 6.63 -5.97
C ARG A 21 -1.92 6.78 -4.62
N PHE A 22 -1.12 6.98 -3.58
CA PHE A 22 -1.59 6.73 -2.23
C PHE A 22 -1.54 7.93 -1.29
N PHE A 23 -2.40 7.87 -0.27
CA PHE A 23 -2.44 8.79 0.84
C PHE A 23 -2.43 7.99 2.15
N LEU A 24 -1.65 8.44 3.15
CA LEU A 24 -1.56 7.83 4.48
C LEU A 24 -2.45 8.59 5.46
N HIS A 25 -3.23 7.87 6.27
CA HIS A 25 -4.09 8.47 7.29
C HIS A 25 -4.10 7.66 8.58
N GLY A 26 -4.11 8.34 9.75
CA GLY A 26 -4.19 7.70 11.06
C GLY A 26 -2.88 7.17 11.64
N PHE A 27 -1.73 7.48 11.02
CA PHE A 27 -0.43 6.96 11.44
C PHE A 27 0.23 7.77 12.56
N VAL A 28 1.06 7.08 13.35
CA VAL A 28 2.10 7.73 14.17
C VAL A 28 3.25 8.14 13.24
N PRO A 29 3.87 9.33 13.39
CA PRO A 29 4.84 9.86 12.41
C PRO A 29 5.98 8.91 12.03
N LEU A 30 6.50 8.13 12.98
CA LEU A 30 7.56 7.14 12.71
C LEU A 30 7.08 6.01 11.80
N GLN A 31 5.90 5.47 12.10
CA GLN A 31 5.26 4.40 11.31
C GLN A 31 4.84 4.89 9.93
N GLU A 32 4.35 6.13 9.86
CA GLU A 32 3.99 6.77 8.59
C GLU A 32 5.20 6.83 7.65
N SER A 33 6.35 7.27 8.17
CA SER A 33 7.58 7.34 7.40
C SER A 33 8.08 5.98 6.94
N GLU A 34 7.95 4.96 7.78
CA GLU A 34 8.34 3.58 7.45
C GLU A 34 7.46 3.02 6.33
N VAL A 35 6.14 3.10 6.48
CA VAL A 35 5.17 2.61 5.48
C VAL A 35 5.28 3.39 4.17
N ARG A 36 5.45 4.72 4.23
CA ARG A 36 5.73 5.55 3.06
C ARG A 36 6.97 5.06 2.31
N SER A 37 8.06 4.82 3.03
CA SER A 37 9.33 4.39 2.42
C SER A 37 9.18 3.04 1.73
N LYS A 38 8.47 2.09 2.36
CA LYS A 38 8.14 0.78 1.77
C LYS A 38 7.32 0.90 0.49
N LEU A 39 6.27 1.72 0.51
CA LEU A 39 5.39 1.94 -0.65
C LEU A 39 6.12 2.59 -1.82
N VAL A 40 6.90 3.64 -1.54
CA VAL A 40 7.69 4.34 -2.56
C VAL A 40 8.79 3.44 -3.13
N ALA A 41 9.46 2.66 -2.27
CA ALA A 41 10.43 1.67 -2.71
C ALA A 41 9.79 0.65 -3.66
N GLY A 42 8.58 0.16 -3.38
CA GLY A 42 7.84 -0.75 -4.27
C GLY A 42 7.16 -0.09 -5.49
N GLY A 43 7.45 1.18 -5.78
CA GLY A 43 6.97 1.89 -6.97
C GLY A 43 5.64 2.65 -6.81
N GLY A 44 5.12 2.76 -5.59
CA GLY A 44 3.96 3.58 -5.28
C GLY A 44 4.28 5.08 -5.25
N VAL A 45 3.27 5.91 -5.52
CA VAL A 45 3.39 7.36 -5.53
C VAL A 45 2.60 7.97 -4.38
N ASP A 46 3.30 8.58 -3.41
CA ASP A 46 2.65 9.36 -2.36
C ASP A 46 2.07 10.66 -2.95
N VAL A 47 0.76 10.87 -2.80
CA VAL A 47 0.08 12.10 -3.24
C VAL A 47 -0.03 13.16 -2.13
N GLY A 48 0.39 12.83 -0.90
CA GLY A 48 0.45 13.71 0.27
C GLY A 48 -0.90 14.13 0.86
N LYS A 49 -1.96 14.15 0.05
CA LYS A 49 -3.32 14.49 0.49
C LYS A 49 -4.39 13.70 -0.27
N TYR A 50 -5.54 13.56 0.38
CA TYR A 50 -6.73 13.02 -0.27
C TYR A 50 -7.17 13.91 -1.45
N GLY A 51 -7.52 13.29 -2.59
CA GLY A 51 -7.91 14.02 -3.79
C GLY A 51 -8.27 13.10 -4.96
N PRO A 52 -8.65 13.67 -6.12
CA PRO A 52 -9.12 12.89 -7.28
C PRO A 52 -8.03 12.02 -7.92
N VAL A 53 -6.77 12.36 -7.68
CA VAL A 53 -5.60 11.66 -8.19
C VAL A 53 -5.16 10.49 -7.28
N CYS A 54 -5.78 10.38 -6.10
CA CYS A 54 -5.55 9.30 -5.14
C CYS A 54 -6.37 8.08 -5.53
N THR A 55 -5.72 6.92 -5.66
CA THR A 55 -6.36 5.63 -5.94
C THR A 55 -6.52 4.79 -4.68
N HIS A 56 -5.60 4.92 -3.73
CA HIS A 56 -5.56 4.11 -2.50
C HIS A 56 -5.38 4.99 -1.26
N ILE A 57 -6.15 4.73 -0.21
CA ILE A 57 -5.87 5.23 1.13
C ILE A 57 -5.33 4.06 1.94
N ILE A 58 -4.13 4.25 2.48
CA ILE A 58 -3.60 3.35 3.49
C ILE A 58 -3.91 3.97 4.84
N VAL A 59 -4.49 3.16 5.71
CA VAL A 59 -4.93 3.60 7.03
C VAL A 59 -4.27 2.76 8.12
N ASP A 60 -3.99 3.37 9.25
CA ASP A 60 -3.59 2.67 10.48
C ASP A 60 -4.37 3.25 11.66
N LYS A 61 -4.66 2.41 12.65
CA LYS A 61 -5.29 2.81 13.93
C LYS A 61 -6.60 3.62 13.85
N ILE A 62 -7.28 3.62 12.72
CA ILE A 62 -8.59 4.27 12.54
C ILE A 62 -9.65 3.24 12.22
N LEU A 63 -10.89 3.55 12.60
CA LEU A 63 -12.03 2.67 12.40
C LEU A 63 -12.49 2.72 10.94
N TYR A 64 -13.15 1.65 10.50
CA TYR A 64 -13.73 1.55 9.17
C TYR A 64 -14.76 2.65 8.87
N ASP A 65 -15.44 3.15 9.90
CA ASP A 65 -16.46 4.20 9.81
C ASP A 65 -15.89 5.61 9.93
N ASP A 66 -14.56 5.76 9.93
CA ASP A 66 -13.94 7.08 9.84
C ASP A 66 -14.42 7.82 8.58
N SER A 67 -14.68 9.12 8.72
CA SER A 67 -15.16 9.98 7.64
C SER A 67 -14.32 9.88 6.35
N VAL A 68 -13.00 9.73 6.48
CA VAL A 68 -12.08 9.59 5.33
C VAL A 68 -12.29 8.25 4.64
N CYS A 69 -12.45 7.17 5.40
CA CYS A 69 -12.73 5.84 4.88
C CYS A 69 -14.09 5.77 4.17
N VAL A 70 -15.12 6.39 4.75
CA VAL A 70 -16.46 6.49 4.14
C VAL A 70 -16.40 7.27 2.82
N ALA A 71 -15.74 8.44 2.81
CA ALA A 71 -15.57 9.25 1.61
C ALA A 71 -14.81 8.51 0.51
N ALA A 72 -13.71 7.83 0.88
CA ALA A 72 -12.93 7.01 -0.04
C ALA A 72 -13.78 5.94 -0.74
N ARG A 73 -14.59 5.21 0.04
CA ARG A 73 -15.47 4.18 -0.49
C ARG A 73 -16.55 4.76 -1.39
N SER A 74 -17.13 5.90 -1.01
CA SER A 74 -18.11 6.61 -1.84
C SER A 74 -17.52 7.05 -3.18
N ASP A 75 -16.24 7.45 -3.17
CA ASP A 75 -15.53 7.87 -4.38
C ASP A 75 -14.92 6.69 -5.17
N GLY A 76 -15.23 5.44 -4.81
CA GLY A 76 -14.70 4.25 -5.48
C GLY A 76 -13.20 4.00 -5.28
N LYS A 77 -12.59 4.63 -4.28
CA LYS A 77 -11.17 4.44 -3.94
C LYS A 77 -11.00 3.23 -3.03
N THR A 78 -9.81 2.66 -3.09
CA THR A 78 -9.42 1.54 -2.25
C THR A 78 -9.04 2.03 -0.85
N VAL A 79 -9.56 1.39 0.19
CA VAL A 79 -9.12 1.59 1.58
C VAL A 79 -8.47 0.30 2.06
N ILE A 80 -7.21 0.39 2.46
CA ILE A 80 -6.38 -0.74 2.89
C ILE A 80 -5.62 -0.38 4.16
N THR A 81 -5.26 -1.38 4.96
CA THR A 81 -4.52 -1.16 6.21
C THR A 81 -3.02 -1.16 5.98
N ALA A 82 -2.25 -0.60 6.91
CA ALA A 82 -0.78 -0.71 6.90
C ALA A 82 -0.31 -2.18 6.82
N LEU A 83 -1.02 -3.10 7.48
CA LEU A 83 -0.72 -4.54 7.44
C LEU A 83 -0.77 -5.13 6.03
N TRP A 84 -1.62 -4.59 5.15
CA TRP A 84 -1.66 -5.02 3.75
C TRP A 84 -0.34 -4.71 3.02
N VAL A 85 0.33 -3.60 3.36
CA VAL A 85 1.61 -3.22 2.77
C VAL A 85 2.68 -4.23 3.15
N ASP A 86 2.77 -4.57 4.44
CA ASP A 86 3.75 -5.55 4.93
C ASP A 86 3.48 -6.93 4.33
N TYR A 87 2.23 -7.38 4.31
CA TYR A 87 1.87 -8.67 3.71
C TYR A 87 2.13 -8.73 2.20
N SER A 88 1.86 -7.64 1.47
CA SER A 88 2.14 -7.58 0.03
C SER A 88 3.65 -7.65 -0.28
N LEU A 89 4.49 -7.13 0.63
CA LEU A 89 5.94 -7.24 0.54
C LEU A 89 6.42 -8.67 0.85
N ASP A 90 5.89 -9.29 1.91
CA ASP A 90 6.25 -10.65 2.31
C ASP A 90 5.92 -11.68 1.22
N VAL A 91 4.78 -11.50 0.53
CA VAL A 91 4.35 -12.39 -0.55
C VAL A 91 4.93 -11.97 -1.92
N GLY A 92 5.36 -10.72 -2.06
CA GLY A 92 5.91 -10.17 -3.30
C GLY A 92 4.86 -9.83 -4.37
N MET A 93 3.58 -9.69 -4.00
CA MET A 93 2.49 -9.37 -4.93
C MET A 93 1.44 -8.44 -4.29
N THR A 94 0.79 -7.61 -5.10
CA THR A 94 -0.40 -6.87 -4.63
C THR A 94 -1.61 -7.77 -4.64
N PHE A 95 -2.21 -7.97 -3.48
CA PHE A 95 -3.54 -8.58 -3.41
C PHE A 95 -4.59 -7.64 -3.97
N ASP A 96 -5.57 -8.21 -4.67
CA ASP A 96 -6.74 -7.47 -5.11
C ASP A 96 -7.42 -6.83 -3.87
N PRO A 97 -7.53 -5.50 -3.81
CA PRO A 97 -8.13 -4.84 -2.66
C PRO A 97 -9.61 -5.22 -2.42
N SER A 98 -10.29 -5.76 -3.43
CA SER A 98 -11.64 -6.32 -3.28
C SER A 98 -11.67 -7.53 -2.35
N LEU A 99 -10.58 -8.30 -2.22
CA LEU A 99 -10.43 -9.38 -1.26
C LEU A 99 -10.20 -8.85 0.17
N VAL A 100 -9.55 -7.69 0.31
CA VAL A 100 -9.31 -7.03 1.61
C VAL A 100 -10.61 -6.45 2.17
N ARG A 101 -11.53 -5.98 1.31
CA ARG A 101 -12.89 -5.57 1.71
C ARG A 101 -13.64 -6.64 2.50
N PHE A 102 -13.44 -7.92 2.18
CA PHE A 102 -14.07 -9.03 2.91
C PHE A 102 -13.49 -9.21 4.32
N LEU A 103 -12.20 -8.88 4.54
CA LEU A 103 -11.54 -9.05 5.84
C LEU A 103 -11.81 -7.90 6.83
N LEU A 104 -12.25 -6.74 6.34
CA LEU A 104 -12.60 -5.59 7.19
C LEU A 104 -14.08 -5.59 7.64
N CYS A 105 -14.89 -6.55 7.15
CA CYS A 105 -16.35 -6.58 7.36
C CYS A 105 -16.85 -7.84 8.10
N SER A 106 -15.95 -8.63 8.70
CA SER A 106 -16.25 -9.85 9.48
C SER A 106 -16.01 -9.66 10.96
#